data_AF-A0A935ZP06-F1
#
_entry.id   AF-A0A935ZP06-F1
#
_cell.length_a   1.000
_cell.length_b   1.000
_cell.length_c   1.000
_cell.angle_alpha   90.00
_cell.angle_beta   90.00
_cell.angle_gamma   90.00
#
_symmetry.space_group_name_H-M   'P 1'
#
loop_
_entity.id
_entity.type
_entity.pdbx_description
1 polymer ?
#
loop_
_entity_poly.entity_id
_entity_poly.type
_entity_poly.pdbx_seq_one_letter_code
_entity_poly.pdbx_strand_id
1 'polypeptide(L)'
;MRDAKLAALVTALGLVYAIVRYNVFRGDSWEQLPVFIVNKAVSVSALVLLGASRVIADKARRKRLGLLGFLFTALHLVLSLMILNPEYMSKMYLSTGRMTWSGELSMLTGSVATVLVMWLAYTTTIHPLDRQVDSTSLVPGMARIVLVLAAAHVLYMGYAGWFAPSTWPGGLPPITVLSFALACGFFVLPKRRPRA
;
A
#
# COMPACT_ATOMS: atom_id res chain seq x y z
N MET A 1 -0.03 -15.29 16.31
CA MET A 1 -1.47 -15.47 15.95
C MET A 1 -2.23 -14.16 15.74
N ARG A 2 -2.20 -13.19 16.67
CA ARG A 2 -2.97 -11.92 16.52
C ARG A 2 -2.64 -11.12 15.25
N ASP A 3 -1.36 -11.04 14.87
CA ASP A 3 -0.93 -10.25 13.70
C ASP A 3 -1.32 -10.89 12.35
N ALA A 4 -1.30 -12.22 12.26
CA ALA A 4 -1.80 -12.94 11.08
C ALA A 4 -3.32 -12.79 10.90
N LYS A 5 -4.08 -12.81 12.02
CA LYS A 5 -5.51 -12.51 12.00
C LYS A 5 -5.80 -11.08 11.52
N LEU A 6 -4.99 -10.10 11.94
CA LEU A 6 -5.10 -8.73 11.44
C LEU A 6 -4.85 -8.66 9.92
N ALA A 7 -3.77 -9.27 9.43
CA ALA A 7 -3.47 -9.31 8.01
C ALA A 7 -4.64 -9.93 7.21
N ALA A 8 -5.09 -11.12 7.61
CA ALA A 8 -6.21 -11.80 6.97
C ALA A 8 -7.51 -10.96 6.98
N LEU A 9 -7.83 -10.31 8.11
CA LEU A 9 -9.00 -9.45 8.22
C LEU A 9 -8.91 -8.26 7.28
N VAL A 10 -7.78 -7.54 7.26
CA VAL A 10 -7.60 -6.36 6.39
C VAL A 10 -7.65 -6.77 4.92
N THR A 11 -7.04 -7.91 4.56
CA THR A 11 -7.10 -8.43 3.19
C THR A 11 -8.50 -8.84 2.80
N ALA A 12 -9.24 -9.53 3.68
CA ALA A 12 -10.63 -9.92 3.41
C ALA A 12 -11.52 -8.70 3.22
N LEU A 13 -11.42 -7.68 4.09
CA LEU A 13 -12.17 -6.44 3.96
C LEU A 13 -11.81 -5.68 2.67
N GLY A 14 -10.51 -5.60 2.35
CA GLY A 14 -10.05 -4.99 1.11
C GLY A 14 -10.54 -5.72 -0.14
N LEU A 15 -10.60 -7.05 -0.08
CA LEU A 15 -11.09 -7.89 -1.18
C LEU A 15 -12.60 -7.75 -1.37
N VAL A 16 -13.38 -7.80 -0.28
CA VAL A 16 -14.83 -7.55 -0.33
C VAL A 16 -15.10 -6.17 -0.92
N TYR A 17 -14.38 -5.14 -0.45
CA TYR A 17 -14.49 -3.79 -0.99
C TYR A 17 -14.19 -3.74 -2.49
N ALA A 18 -13.09 -4.38 -2.91
CA ALA A 18 -12.69 -4.39 -4.31
C ALA A 18 -13.71 -5.15 -5.19
N ILE A 19 -14.20 -6.31 -4.77
CA ILE A 19 -15.21 -7.07 -5.52
C ILE A 19 -16.48 -6.25 -5.69
N VAL A 20 -17.01 -5.70 -4.59
CA VAL A 20 -18.24 -4.91 -4.63
C VAL A 20 -18.07 -3.69 -5.55
N ARG A 21 -16.95 -2.97 -5.45
CA ARG A 21 -16.74 -1.76 -6.25
C ARG A 21 -16.49 -2.06 -7.73
N TYR A 22 -15.63 -3.02 -8.04
CA TYR A 22 -15.10 -3.24 -9.39
C TYR A 22 -15.92 -4.25 -10.17
N ASN A 23 -16.28 -5.40 -9.58
CA ASN A 23 -17.07 -6.42 -10.27
C ASN A 23 -18.57 -6.12 -10.23
N VAL A 24 -19.11 -5.75 -9.06
CA VAL A 24 -20.56 -5.53 -8.91
C VAL A 24 -20.99 -4.17 -9.45
N PHE A 25 -20.40 -3.06 -8.98
CA PHE A 25 -20.87 -1.73 -9.36
C PHE A 25 -20.28 -1.18 -10.66
N ARG A 26 -19.01 -1.46 -10.96
CA ARG A 26 -18.38 -1.01 -12.21
C ARG A 26 -18.63 -1.98 -13.37
N GLY A 27 -18.87 -3.27 -13.07
CA GLY A 27 -19.13 -4.30 -14.08
C GLY A 27 -17.85 -4.90 -14.71
N ASP A 28 -16.70 -4.82 -14.04
CA ASP A 28 -15.48 -5.46 -14.52
C ASP A 28 -15.65 -7.00 -14.54
N SER A 29 -15.15 -7.66 -15.60
CA SER A 29 -15.24 -9.13 -15.77
C SER A 29 -14.70 -9.89 -14.55
N TRP A 30 -15.38 -10.99 -14.18
CA TRP A 30 -14.95 -11.87 -13.09
C TRP A 30 -13.60 -12.56 -13.36
N GLU A 31 -13.18 -12.66 -14.62
CA GLU A 31 -11.85 -13.14 -15.01
C GLU A 31 -10.73 -12.24 -14.48
N GLN A 32 -11.05 -10.98 -14.16
CA GLN A 32 -10.11 -10.02 -13.58
C GLN A 32 -9.88 -10.24 -12.08
N LEU A 33 -10.67 -11.13 -11.44
CA LEU A 33 -10.60 -11.38 -10.00
C LEU A 33 -9.20 -11.83 -9.51
N PRO A 34 -8.55 -12.83 -10.13
CA PRO A 34 -7.36 -13.47 -9.54
C PRO A 34 -6.15 -12.54 -9.42
N VAL A 35 -5.93 -11.65 -10.38
CA VAL A 35 -4.77 -10.74 -10.39
C VAL A 35 -5.23 -9.31 -10.15
N PHE A 36 -6.05 -8.74 -11.03
CA PHE A 36 -6.37 -7.31 -10.98
C PHE A 36 -7.10 -6.90 -9.71
N ILE A 37 -8.09 -7.69 -9.25
CA ILE A 37 -8.88 -7.36 -8.05
C ILE A 37 -8.14 -7.73 -6.77
N VAL A 38 -7.55 -8.93 -6.70
CA VAL A 38 -6.72 -9.35 -5.55
C VAL A 38 -5.57 -8.39 -5.31
N ASN A 39 -4.91 -7.89 -6.36
CA ASN A 39 -3.82 -6.93 -6.23
C ASN A 39 -4.24 -5.65 -5.49
N LYS A 40 -5.49 -5.20 -5.64
CA LYS A 40 -6.03 -4.04 -4.92
C LYS A 40 -6.15 -4.31 -3.42
N ALA A 41 -6.60 -5.50 -3.04
CA ALA A 41 -6.72 -5.90 -1.64
C ALA A 41 -5.33 -6.09 -0.98
N VAL A 42 -4.39 -6.69 -1.72
CA VAL A 42 -3.01 -6.91 -1.28
C VAL A 42 -2.31 -5.57 -1.05
N SER A 43 -2.46 -4.59 -1.96
CA SER A 43 -1.79 -3.29 -1.83
C SER A 43 -2.26 -2.49 -0.60
N VAL A 44 -3.58 -2.46 -0.33
CA VAL A 44 -4.13 -1.84 0.89
C VAL A 44 -3.64 -2.57 2.14
N SER A 45 -3.60 -3.91 2.11
CA SER A 45 -3.11 -4.71 3.23
C SER A 45 -1.64 -4.41 3.53
N ALA A 46 -0.79 -4.30 2.49
CA ALA A 46 0.61 -3.92 2.63
C ALA A 46 0.74 -2.57 3.35
N LEU A 47 -0.01 -1.56 2.90
CA LEU A 47 0.01 -0.22 3.47
C LEU A 47 -0.44 -0.21 4.94
N VAL A 48 -1.52 -0.92 5.27
CA VAL A 48 -2.02 -0.99 6.65
C VAL A 48 -1.02 -1.67 7.57
N LEU A 49 -0.38 -2.76 7.13
CA LEU A 49 0.61 -3.48 7.92
C LEU A 49 1.89 -2.65 8.14
N LEU A 50 2.39 -1.99 7.09
CA LEU A 50 3.53 -1.07 7.18
C LEU A 50 3.21 0.13 8.09
N GLY A 51 2.05 0.75 7.91
CA GLY A 51 1.57 1.85 8.74
C GLY A 51 1.39 1.45 10.20
N ALA A 52 0.79 0.28 10.46
CA ALA A 52 0.64 -0.28 11.79
C ALA A 52 1.99 -0.53 12.48
N SER A 53 2.99 -1.04 11.74
CA SER A 53 4.34 -1.24 12.25
C SER A 53 4.95 0.07 12.77
N ARG A 54 4.70 1.19 12.08
CA ARG A 54 5.22 2.51 12.49
C ARG A 54 4.61 3.02 13.79
N VAL A 55 3.33 2.75 14.04
CA VAL A 55 2.61 3.29 15.21
C VAL A 55 2.69 2.38 16.44
N ILE A 56 3.13 1.12 16.32
CA ILE A 56 3.23 0.19 17.44
C ILE A 56 4.58 0.36 18.18
N ALA A 57 4.50 0.59 19.50
CA ALA A 57 5.70 0.73 20.33
C ALA A 57 6.40 -0.61 20.59
N ASP A 58 5.63 -1.70 20.79
CA ASP A 58 6.18 -3.04 21.02
C ASP A 58 7.11 -3.46 19.87
N LYS A 59 8.39 -3.69 20.18
CA LYS A 59 9.45 -3.94 19.19
C LYS A 59 9.19 -5.23 18.41
N ALA A 60 8.78 -6.29 19.11
CA ALA A 60 8.55 -7.59 18.49
C ALA A 60 7.37 -7.55 17.51
N ARG A 61 6.24 -6.95 17.91
CA ARG A 61 5.07 -6.79 17.06
C ARG A 61 5.31 -5.82 15.91
N ARG A 62 6.01 -4.71 16.14
CA ARG A 62 6.45 -3.80 15.08
C ARG A 62 7.24 -4.54 14.00
N LYS A 63 8.25 -5.32 14.40
CA LYS A 63 9.06 -6.13 13.46
C LYS A 63 8.18 -7.10 12.66
N ARG A 64 7.31 -7.87 13.32
CA ARG A 64 6.42 -8.82 12.63
C ARG A 64 5.49 -8.14 11.61
N LEU A 65 4.85 -7.03 12.00
CA LEU A 65 3.94 -6.30 11.10
C LEU A 65 4.69 -5.63 9.95
N GLY A 66 5.89 -5.09 10.19
CA GLY A 66 6.73 -4.52 9.15
C GLY A 66 7.15 -5.58 8.12
N LEU A 67 7.54 -6.77 8.58
CA LEU A 67 7.91 -7.88 7.69
C LEU A 67 6.70 -8.44 6.93
N LEU A 68 5.53 -8.58 7.56
CA LEU A 68 4.29 -8.92 6.85
C LEU A 68 3.92 -7.86 5.82
N GLY A 69 4.04 -6.58 6.17
CA GLY A 69 3.83 -5.47 5.25
C GLY A 69 4.78 -5.53 4.05
N PHE A 70 6.06 -5.81 4.28
CA PHE A 70 7.04 -6.04 3.22
C PHE A 70 6.67 -7.19 2.29
N LEU A 71 6.25 -8.35 2.84
CA LEU A 71 5.83 -9.49 2.02
C LEU A 71 4.62 -9.15 1.13
N PHE A 72 3.65 -8.41 1.67
CA PHE A 72 2.50 -7.95 0.89
C PHE A 72 2.89 -6.88 -0.13
N THR A 73 3.86 -5.99 0.16
CA THR A 73 4.43 -5.07 -0.83
C THR A 73 5.12 -5.83 -1.96
N ALA A 74 5.89 -6.88 -1.65
CA ALA A 74 6.55 -7.72 -2.65
C ALA A 74 5.52 -8.45 -3.53
N LEU A 75 4.47 -9.02 -2.92
CA LEU A 75 3.37 -9.63 -3.68
C LEU A 75 2.66 -8.61 -4.56
N HIS A 76 2.35 -7.42 -4.04
CA HIS A 76 1.76 -6.32 -4.80
C HIS A 76 2.64 -5.92 -5.99
N LEU A 77 3.96 -5.82 -5.80
CA LEU A 77 4.90 -5.53 -6.87
C LEU A 77 4.79 -6.57 -7.99
N VAL A 78 4.89 -7.86 -7.66
CA VAL A 78 4.82 -8.96 -8.64
C VAL A 78 3.49 -8.94 -9.38
N LEU A 79 2.36 -8.85 -8.66
CA LEU A 79 1.04 -8.78 -9.26
C LEU A 79 0.88 -7.55 -10.16
N SER A 80 1.42 -6.40 -9.76
CA SER A 80 1.34 -5.17 -10.55
C SER A 80 2.15 -5.25 -11.83
N LEU A 81 3.34 -5.86 -11.79
CA LEU A 81 4.16 -6.07 -12.99
C LEU A 81 3.46 -6.97 -14.01
N MET A 82 2.67 -7.95 -13.57
CA MET A 82 1.88 -8.81 -14.48
C MET A 82 0.80 -8.04 -15.26
N ILE A 83 0.32 -6.91 -14.73
CA ILE A 83 -0.75 -6.10 -15.31
C ILE A 83 -0.29 -4.68 -15.67
N LEU A 84 1.02 -4.43 -15.71
CA LEU A 84 1.58 -3.11 -16.02
C LEU A 84 1.59 -2.89 -17.54
N ASN A 85 0.41 -2.67 -18.10
CA ASN A 85 0.22 -2.41 -19.52
C ASN A 85 -1.00 -1.50 -19.77
N PRO A 86 -1.14 -0.94 -20.98
CA PRO A 86 -2.23 -0.02 -21.32
C PRO A 86 -3.64 -0.61 -21.25
N GLU A 87 -3.79 -1.93 -21.45
CA GLU A 87 -5.10 -2.60 -21.41
C GLU A 87 -5.68 -2.60 -19.99
N TYR A 88 -4.85 -2.87 -18.99
CA TYR A 88 -5.26 -2.88 -17.58
C TYR A 88 -5.22 -1.49 -16.93
N MET A 89 -4.32 -0.61 -17.38
CA MET A 89 -4.01 0.65 -16.72
C MET A 89 -4.03 1.85 -17.67
N SER A 90 -5.00 1.89 -18.59
CA SER A 90 -5.12 2.91 -19.65
C SER A 90 -4.89 4.35 -19.20
N LYS A 91 -5.34 4.75 -17.99
CA LYS A 91 -5.11 6.10 -17.44
C LYS A 91 -3.65 6.47 -17.22
N MET A 92 -2.76 5.49 -17.10
CA MET A 92 -1.33 5.71 -16.92
C MET A 92 -0.56 5.80 -18.24
N TYR A 93 -1.21 5.52 -19.38
CA TYR A 93 -0.57 5.44 -20.68
C TYR A 93 -1.17 6.43 -21.68
N LEU A 94 -0.33 6.92 -22.57
CA LEU A 94 -0.70 7.64 -23.77
C LEU A 94 -1.12 6.65 -24.86
N SER A 95 -1.82 7.13 -25.89
CA SER A 95 -2.17 6.33 -27.07
C SER A 95 -0.95 5.76 -27.81
N THR A 96 0.23 6.37 -27.62
CA THR A 96 1.51 5.89 -28.16
C THR A 96 2.08 4.67 -27.41
N GLY A 97 1.44 4.22 -26.33
CA GLY A 97 1.94 3.15 -25.46
C GLY A 97 2.99 3.59 -24.43
N ARG A 98 3.44 4.85 -24.47
CA ARG A 98 4.30 5.42 -23.41
C ARG A 98 3.48 5.77 -22.17
N MET A 99 4.11 5.81 -21.00
CA MET A 99 3.46 6.32 -19.80
C MET A 99 3.20 7.82 -19.92
N THR A 100 2.13 8.27 -19.27
CA THR A 100 1.89 9.69 -18.99
C THR A 100 2.88 10.17 -17.92
N TRP A 101 3.12 11.48 -17.82
CA TRP A 101 3.94 12.05 -16.76
C TRP A 101 3.49 11.60 -15.34
N SER A 102 2.17 11.50 -15.14
CA SER A 102 1.58 11.06 -13.88
C SER A 102 1.79 9.57 -13.64
N GLY A 103 1.72 8.75 -14.70
CA GLY A 103 2.09 7.34 -14.67
C GLY A 103 3.57 7.15 -14.29
N GLU A 104 4.47 7.89 -14.91
CA GLU A 104 5.91 7.83 -14.61
C GLU A 104 6.22 8.21 -13.15
N LEU A 105 5.65 9.31 -12.64
CA LEU A 105 5.84 9.71 -11.24
C LEU A 105 5.24 8.71 -10.25
N SER A 106 4.08 8.12 -10.58
CA SER A 106 3.49 7.05 -9.78
C SER A 106 4.44 5.85 -9.71
N MET A 107 5.01 5.41 -10.84
CA MET A 107 5.95 4.28 -10.87
C MET A 107 7.26 4.59 -10.16
N LEU A 108 7.81 5.81 -10.31
CA LEU A 108 9.03 6.24 -9.63
C LEU A 108 8.86 6.21 -8.12
N THR A 109 7.81 6.85 -7.61
CA THR A 109 7.55 6.91 -6.15
C THR A 109 7.26 5.53 -5.56
N GLY A 110 6.51 4.68 -6.27
CA GLY A 110 6.28 3.28 -5.87
C GLY A 110 7.56 2.44 -5.86
N SER A 111 8.45 2.63 -6.85
CA SER A 111 9.73 1.93 -6.93
C SER A 111 10.67 2.33 -5.80
N VAL A 112 10.82 3.64 -5.56
CA VAL A 112 11.64 4.15 -4.45
C VAL A 112 11.09 3.67 -3.11
N ALA A 113 9.77 3.72 -2.90
CA ALA A 113 9.15 3.21 -1.68
C ALA A 113 9.48 1.72 -1.47
N THR A 114 9.39 0.92 -2.53
CA THR A 114 9.67 -0.53 -2.49
C THR A 114 11.13 -0.80 -2.09
N VAL A 115 12.08 -0.09 -2.69
CA VAL A 115 13.52 -0.20 -2.33
C VAL A 115 13.75 0.17 -0.87
N LEU A 116 13.11 1.24 -0.37
CA LEU A 116 13.23 1.62 1.04
C LEU A 116 12.62 0.59 1.99
N VAL A 117 11.51 -0.05 1.62
CA VAL A 117 10.93 -1.15 2.42
C VAL A 117 11.85 -2.37 2.41
N MET A 118 12.44 -2.73 1.25
CA MET A 118 13.46 -3.79 1.15
C MET A 118 14.67 -3.50 2.04
N TRP A 119 15.17 -2.27 2.01
CA TRP A 119 16.26 -1.82 2.88
C TRP A 119 15.91 -1.91 4.36
N LEU A 120 14.69 -1.49 4.74
CA LEU A 120 14.20 -1.64 6.11
C LEU A 120 14.11 -3.11 6.53
N ALA A 121 13.65 -4.00 5.65
CA ALA A 121 13.61 -5.44 5.92
C ALA A 121 15.02 -5.99 6.13
N TYR A 122 15.96 -5.68 5.22
CA TYR A 122 17.37 -6.08 5.29
C TYR A 122 18.04 -5.66 6.61
N THR A 123 17.90 -4.39 6.99
CA THR A 123 18.45 -3.84 8.25
C THR A 123 17.71 -4.33 9.50
N THR A 124 16.53 -4.95 9.35
CA THR A 124 15.78 -5.58 10.46
C THR A 124 16.19 -7.04 10.69
N THR A 125 16.60 -7.76 9.64
CA THR A 125 16.76 -9.22 9.66
C THR A 125 18.20 -9.69 9.46
N ILE A 126 18.99 -9.04 8.60
CA ILE A 126 20.32 -9.51 8.20
C ILE A 126 21.42 -8.71 8.91
N HIS A 127 21.35 -7.38 8.85
CA HIS A 127 22.30 -6.49 9.52
C HIS A 127 21.59 -5.55 10.49
N PRO A 128 21.23 -6.02 11.71
CA PRO A 128 20.66 -5.18 12.75
C PRO A 128 21.64 -4.07 13.10
N LEU A 129 21.25 -2.81 12.91
CA LEU A 129 22.07 -1.67 13.32
C LEU A 129 22.30 -1.68 14.85
N ASP A 130 23.56 -1.55 15.29
CA ASP A 130 24.00 -1.74 16.69
C ASP A 130 23.37 -0.77 17.72
N ARG A 131 22.80 0.36 17.29
CA ARG A 131 22.14 1.37 18.16
C ARG A 131 20.67 1.05 18.50
N GLN A 132 20.33 -0.23 18.60
CA GLN A 132 18.95 -0.72 18.64
C GLN A 132 18.30 -0.84 20.04
N VAL A 133 19.02 -0.45 21.10
CA VAL A 133 18.56 -0.63 22.49
C VAL A 133 17.46 0.38 22.84
N ASP A 134 17.59 1.64 22.44
CA ASP A 134 16.65 2.71 22.85
C ASP A 134 15.83 3.31 21.70
N SER A 135 16.19 3.04 20.44
CA SER A 135 15.49 3.62 19.30
C SER A 135 14.24 2.84 18.91
N THR A 136 13.12 3.55 18.84
CA THR A 136 11.85 3.02 18.35
C THR A 136 11.78 2.92 16.81
N SER A 137 12.84 3.30 16.09
CA SER A 137 12.96 3.25 14.61
C SER A 137 14.37 2.86 14.19
N LEU A 138 14.52 1.91 13.27
CA LEU A 138 15.84 1.47 12.78
C LEU A 138 16.60 2.60 12.07
N VAL A 139 15.86 3.35 11.24
CA VAL A 139 16.29 4.62 10.68
C VAL A 139 15.21 5.64 11.03
N PRO A 140 15.47 6.64 11.88
CA PRO A 140 14.50 7.67 12.23
C PRO A 140 13.90 8.31 10.99
N GLY A 141 12.57 8.43 10.92
CA GLY A 141 11.87 9.06 9.80
C GLY A 141 11.68 8.18 8.55
N MET A 142 12.44 7.10 8.35
CA MET A 142 12.36 6.29 7.12
C MET A 142 10.96 5.71 6.87
N ALA A 143 10.30 5.18 7.91
CA ALA A 143 8.93 4.69 7.78
C ALA A 143 7.93 5.80 7.37
N ARG A 144 8.18 7.06 7.75
CA ARG A 144 7.37 8.21 7.31
C ARG A 144 7.63 8.53 5.84
N ILE A 145 8.89 8.48 5.41
CA ILE A 145 9.27 8.67 4.00
C ILE A 145 8.57 7.62 3.13
N VAL A 146 8.59 6.34 3.53
CA VAL A 146 7.85 5.27 2.84
C VAL A 146 6.35 5.59 2.73
N LEU A 147 5.72 6.07 3.81
CA LEU A 147 4.30 6.45 3.78
C LEU A 147 4.03 7.65 2.85
N VAL A 148 4.92 8.64 2.81
CA VAL A 148 4.81 9.78 1.89
C VAL A 148 4.95 9.32 0.44
N LEU A 149 5.91 8.45 0.14
CA LEU A 149 6.09 7.91 -1.20
C LEU A 149 4.92 7.01 -1.61
N ALA A 150 4.37 6.21 -0.69
CA ALA A 150 3.17 5.42 -0.95
C ALA A 150 1.95 6.31 -1.20
N ALA A 151 1.81 7.43 -0.47
CA ALA A 151 0.77 8.43 -0.70
C ALA A 151 0.95 9.09 -2.08
N ALA A 152 2.18 9.49 -2.43
CA ALA A 152 2.50 10.06 -3.74
C ALA A 152 2.22 9.08 -4.89
N HIS A 153 2.57 7.80 -4.72
CA HIS A 153 2.31 6.74 -5.68
C HIS A 153 0.83 6.66 -6.05
N VAL A 154 -0.07 6.63 -5.05
CA VAL A 154 -1.52 6.55 -5.29
C VAL A 154 -2.14 7.89 -5.69
N LEU A 155 -1.55 9.01 -5.27
CA LEU A 155 -1.95 10.37 -5.67
C LEU A 155 -1.79 10.52 -7.19
N TYR A 156 -0.59 10.31 -7.72
CA TYR A 156 -0.33 10.41 -9.15
C TYR A 156 -1.08 9.37 -9.98
N MET A 157 -1.49 8.25 -9.38
CA MET A 157 -2.33 7.26 -10.06
C MET A 157 -3.81 7.71 -10.19
N GLY A 158 -4.33 8.50 -9.23
CA GLY A 158 -5.77 8.62 -9.02
C GLY A 158 -6.36 10.02 -8.90
N TYR A 159 -5.56 11.05 -8.62
CA TYR A 159 -6.05 12.36 -8.14
C TYR A 159 -7.15 12.99 -9.01
N ALA A 160 -7.05 12.84 -10.34
CA ALA A 160 -8.01 13.41 -11.28
C ALA A 160 -9.46 12.91 -11.06
N GLY A 161 -9.64 11.70 -10.52
CA GLY A 161 -10.97 11.11 -10.26
C GLY A 161 -11.44 11.21 -8.81
N TRP A 162 -10.67 11.84 -7.92
CA TRP A 162 -10.98 11.86 -6.49
C TRP A 162 -12.08 12.85 -6.12
N PHE A 163 -12.24 13.93 -6.87
CA PHE A 163 -13.16 15.02 -6.53
C PHE A 163 -14.46 15.00 -7.34
N ALA A 164 -14.79 13.86 -7.96
CA ALA A 164 -16.03 13.67 -8.71
C ALA A 164 -16.83 12.48 -8.15
N PRO A 165 -17.46 12.60 -6.96
CA PRO A 165 -18.20 11.49 -6.33
C PRO A 165 -19.33 10.92 -7.19
N SER A 166 -19.93 11.73 -8.06
CA SER A 166 -20.95 11.31 -9.03
C SER A 166 -20.43 10.26 -10.03
N THR A 167 -19.11 10.14 -10.21
CA THR A 167 -18.48 9.17 -11.12
C THR A 167 -18.05 7.88 -10.41
N TRP A 168 -18.28 7.78 -9.10
CA TRP A 168 -17.85 6.64 -8.31
C TRP A 168 -18.81 5.46 -8.48
N PRO A 169 -18.33 4.27 -8.90
CA PRO A 169 -19.18 3.09 -9.01
C PRO A 169 -19.85 2.76 -7.67
N GLY A 170 -21.20 2.78 -7.65
CA GLY A 170 -21.99 2.56 -6.44
C GLY A 170 -21.81 3.63 -5.36
N GLY A 171 -21.31 4.82 -5.70
CA GLY A 171 -20.94 5.86 -4.74
C GLY A 171 -19.70 5.52 -3.89
N LEU A 172 -18.98 4.43 -4.20
CA LEU A 172 -17.83 3.97 -3.42
C LEU A 172 -16.53 4.66 -3.87
N PRO A 173 -15.78 5.30 -2.94
CA PRO A 173 -14.56 6.01 -3.28
C PRO A 173 -13.54 5.13 -4.03
N PRO A 174 -12.72 5.68 -4.94
CA PRO A 174 -11.60 4.94 -5.49
C PRO A 174 -10.71 4.37 -4.38
N ILE A 175 -10.23 3.15 -4.54
CA ILE A 175 -9.35 2.54 -3.53
C ILE A 175 -8.07 3.37 -3.30
N THR A 176 -7.65 4.15 -4.30
CA THR A 176 -6.54 5.10 -4.20
C THR A 176 -6.82 6.24 -3.22
N VAL A 177 -8.06 6.71 -3.09
CA VAL A 177 -8.48 7.69 -2.06
C VAL A 177 -8.34 7.08 -0.67
N LEU A 178 -8.84 5.85 -0.50
CA LEU A 178 -8.75 5.13 0.77
C LEU A 178 -7.28 4.90 1.17
N SER A 179 -6.45 4.44 0.23
CA SER A 179 -5.01 4.26 0.46
C SER A 179 -4.32 5.57 0.81
N PHE A 180 -4.63 6.67 0.11
CA PHE A 180 -4.05 7.98 0.42
C PHE A 180 -4.40 8.43 1.84
N ALA A 181 -5.69 8.35 2.21
CA ALA A 181 -6.16 8.69 3.55
C ALA A 181 -5.51 7.82 4.64
N LEU A 182 -5.36 6.52 4.40
CA LEU A 182 -4.66 5.61 5.30
C LEU A 182 -3.18 5.99 5.46
N ALA A 183 -2.49 6.29 4.36
CA ALA A 183 -1.08 6.72 4.40
C ALA A 183 -0.92 8.00 5.22
N CYS A 184 -1.76 9.01 4.99
CA CYS A 184 -1.80 10.25 5.78
C CYS A 184 -2.13 9.98 7.26
N GLY A 185 -3.11 9.13 7.55
CA GLY A 185 -3.48 8.74 8.90
C GLY A 185 -2.30 8.11 9.66
N PHE A 186 -1.66 7.09 9.07
CA PHE A 186 -0.47 6.49 9.67
C PHE A 186 0.72 7.45 9.73
N PHE A 187 0.80 8.43 8.82
CA PHE A 187 1.83 9.46 8.85
C PHE A 187 1.71 10.33 10.10
N VAL A 188 0.50 10.76 10.47
CA VAL A 188 0.26 11.68 11.60
C VAL A 188 0.14 10.96 12.94
N LEU A 189 -0.33 9.70 12.96
CA LEU A 189 -0.58 8.99 14.21
C LEU A 189 0.70 8.87 15.10
N PRO A 190 0.58 9.16 16.41
CA PRO A 190 1.67 8.97 17.36
C PRO A 190 1.90 7.47 17.62
N LYS A 191 3.07 7.15 18.18
CA LYS A 191 3.31 5.77 18.63
C LYS A 191 2.42 5.46 19.82
N ARG A 192 1.69 4.35 19.75
CA ARG A 192 0.85 3.85 20.85
C ARG A 192 1.76 3.42 21.99
N ARG A 193 1.73 4.16 23.11
CA ARG A 193 2.43 3.78 24.34
C ARG A 193 1.91 2.41 24.82
N PRO A 194 2.75 1.55 25.42
CA PRO A 194 2.27 0.37 26.12
C PRO A 194 1.21 0.80 27.14
N ARG A 195 0.09 0.07 27.22
CA ARG A 195 -0.78 0.22 28.40
C ARG A 195 0.03 -0.31 29.58
N ALA A 196 0.24 0.55 30.58
CA ALA A 196 0.84 0.17 31.86
C ALA A 196 -0.03 -0.88 32.55
#